data_AF-A0A957LDT1-F1
#
_entry.id   AF-A0A957LDT1-F1
#
_cell.length_a   1.000
_cell.length_b   1.000
_cell.length_c   1.000
_cell.angle_alpha   90.00
_cell.angle_beta   90.00
_cell.angle_gamma   90.00
#
_symmetry.space_group_name_H-M   'P 1'
#
loop_
_entity.id
_entity.type
_entity.pdbx_description
1 polymer ?
#
loop_
_entity_poly.entity_id
_entity_poly.type
_entity_poly.pdbx_seq_one_letter_code
_entity_poly.pdbx_strand_id
1 'polypeptide(L)'
;LHPGTFYFVTTGATTIPISATVPDNDSGRLYRLVLDAADPSAPATIEMVWQGGPDTGVSYDNITVNHHGEVIIQEDRTAAGITIMAQQQRYARVLQYNIATDSATFLFEANQAAITPEFASDYGNWETSGIIEVEPEAFDGRSSYLLSVQAHTIPDVRYLQGGQILLTVPVVPEAYIPAIQTAANE
;
A
#
# COMPACT_ATOMS: atom_id res chain seq x y z
N LEU A 1 8.43 -20.15 -1.41
CA LEU A 1 7.00 -20.14 -1.81
C LEU A 1 6.21 -20.93 -0.78
N HIS A 2 5.16 -20.33 -0.20
CA HIS A 2 4.31 -20.92 0.84
C HIS A 2 2.94 -21.28 0.22
N PRO A 3 2.81 -22.43 -0.48
CA PRO A 3 1.55 -22.82 -1.09
C PRO A 3 0.46 -22.92 -0.03
N GLY A 4 -0.74 -22.41 -0.33
CA GLY A 4 -1.86 -22.37 0.60
C GLY A 4 -1.87 -21.18 1.56
N THR A 5 -0.85 -20.32 1.58
CA THR A 5 -0.85 -19.08 2.37
C THR A 5 -1.28 -17.90 1.50
N PHE A 6 -2.33 -17.21 1.92
CA PHE A 6 -2.88 -16.03 1.25
C PHE A 6 -2.96 -14.88 2.24
N TYR A 7 -2.86 -13.67 1.71
CA TYR A 7 -3.09 -12.45 2.46
C TYR A 7 -4.28 -11.72 1.86
N PHE A 8 -5.02 -11.02 2.70
CA PHE A 8 -6.10 -10.14 2.28
C PHE A 8 -6.29 -9.03 3.32
N VAL A 9 -6.86 -7.92 2.88
CA VAL A 9 -7.09 -6.77 3.76
C VAL A 9 -8.57 -6.47 3.87
N THR A 10 -8.92 -5.78 4.95
CA THR A 10 -10.18 -5.04 5.05
C THR A 10 -9.88 -3.55 5.01
N THR A 11 -10.77 -2.79 4.38
CA THR A 11 -10.66 -1.32 4.28
C THR A 11 -11.04 -0.60 5.57
N GLY A 12 -11.57 -1.34 6.55
CA GLY A 12 -12.10 -0.78 7.78
C GLY A 12 -13.53 -0.29 7.63
N ALA A 13 -14.22 -0.21 8.77
CA ALA A 13 -15.61 0.19 8.83
C ALA A 13 -15.83 1.13 10.02
N THR A 14 -16.47 2.27 9.75
CA THR A 14 -16.88 3.22 10.80
C THR A 14 -18.09 2.73 11.59
N THR A 15 -18.80 1.71 11.09
CA THR A 15 -19.92 1.05 11.76
C THR A 15 -19.61 -0.44 11.90
N ILE A 16 -19.18 -0.85 13.09
CA ILE A 16 -18.88 -2.25 13.39
C ILE A 16 -20.10 -2.87 14.08
N PRO A 17 -20.70 -3.94 13.55
CA PRO A 17 -21.82 -4.62 14.20
C PRO A 17 -21.43 -5.11 15.59
N ILE A 18 -22.28 -4.84 16.59
CA ILE A 18 -22.03 -5.25 17.99
C ILE A 18 -21.89 -6.76 18.15
N SER A 19 -22.41 -7.53 17.20
CA SER A 19 -22.42 -8.99 17.19
C SER A 19 -21.21 -9.61 16.48
N ALA A 20 -20.28 -8.79 15.97
CA ALA A 20 -19.08 -9.30 15.34
C ALA A 20 -18.17 -9.98 16.38
N THR A 21 -17.91 -11.27 16.20
CA THR A 21 -16.96 -12.05 17.03
C THR A 21 -15.51 -11.65 16.79
N VAL A 22 -15.21 -11.11 15.61
CA VAL A 22 -13.93 -10.46 15.28
C VAL A 22 -14.28 -9.06 14.74
N PRO A 23 -14.53 -8.08 15.61
CA PRO A 23 -14.92 -6.73 15.18
C PRO A 23 -13.75 -6.11 14.42
N ASP A 24 -13.97 -5.56 13.23
CA ASP A 24 -12.95 -4.80 12.48
C ASP A 24 -12.55 -3.52 13.23
N ASN A 25 -11.67 -2.69 12.68
CA ASN A 25 -11.50 -1.30 13.11
C ASN A 25 -11.96 -0.34 11.99
N ASP A 26 -11.88 0.96 12.25
CA ASP A 26 -12.21 2.00 11.28
C ASP A 26 -11.12 2.21 10.21
N SER A 27 -9.92 1.68 10.45
CA SER A 27 -8.69 1.92 9.69
C SER A 27 -8.27 0.75 8.79
N GLY A 28 -8.95 -0.39 8.86
CA GLY A 28 -8.61 -1.61 8.14
C GLY A 28 -7.59 -2.49 8.83
N ARG A 29 -7.46 -3.72 8.34
CA ARG A 29 -6.57 -4.77 8.87
C ARG A 29 -6.02 -5.66 7.76
N LEU A 30 -4.86 -6.25 8.00
CA LEU A 30 -4.29 -7.34 7.19
C LEU A 30 -4.55 -8.67 7.90
N TYR A 31 -4.97 -9.64 7.11
CA TYR A 31 -5.20 -11.01 7.55
C TYR A 31 -4.34 -11.99 6.75
N ARG A 32 -3.95 -13.07 7.40
CA ARG A 32 -3.37 -14.26 6.80
C ARG A 32 -4.41 -15.38 6.80
N LEU A 33 -4.67 -15.94 5.63
CA LEU A 33 -5.47 -17.14 5.40
C LEU A 33 -4.52 -18.30 5.09
N VAL A 34 -4.63 -19.41 5.83
CA VAL A 34 -3.93 -20.65 5.52
C VAL A 34 -4.95 -21.72 5.15
N LEU A 35 -4.83 -22.20 3.91
CA LEU A 35 -5.56 -23.31 3.33
C LEU A 35 -4.66 -24.54 3.22
N ASP A 36 -5.26 -25.73 3.24
CA ASP A 36 -4.55 -26.94 2.81
C ASP A 36 -4.32 -26.85 1.29
N ALA A 37 -3.05 -26.87 0.89
CA ALA A 37 -2.67 -26.75 -0.52
C ALA A 37 -3.06 -27.96 -1.38
N ALA A 38 -3.26 -29.13 -0.76
CA ALA A 38 -3.70 -30.35 -1.43
C ALA A 38 -5.24 -30.45 -1.47
N ASP A 39 -5.93 -29.82 -0.52
CA ASP A 39 -7.40 -29.73 -0.47
C ASP A 39 -7.87 -28.36 0.05
N PRO A 40 -8.03 -27.35 -0.82
CA PRO A 40 -8.45 -26.02 -0.41
C PRO A 40 -9.89 -25.94 0.13
N SER A 41 -10.63 -27.06 0.15
CA SER A 41 -11.96 -27.16 0.78
C SER A 41 -11.91 -27.64 2.23
N ALA A 42 -10.76 -28.13 2.69
CA ALA A 42 -10.53 -28.50 4.09
C ALA A 42 -10.60 -27.25 5.01
N PRO A 43 -10.76 -27.45 6.34
CA PRO A 43 -10.81 -26.34 7.28
C PRO A 43 -9.60 -25.39 7.14
N ALA A 44 -9.88 -24.10 7.03
CA ALA A 44 -8.88 -23.04 6.91
C ALA A 44 -8.64 -22.32 8.25
N THR A 45 -7.51 -21.64 8.37
CA THR A 45 -7.26 -20.71 9.49
C THR A 45 -7.15 -19.27 9.00
N ILE A 46 -7.73 -18.35 9.76
CA ILE A 46 -7.63 -16.90 9.52
C ILE A 46 -7.04 -16.26 10.77
N GLU A 47 -6.02 -15.44 10.57
CA GLU A 47 -5.32 -14.70 11.61
C GLU A 47 -5.19 -13.23 11.20
N MET A 48 -5.49 -12.32 12.12
CA MET A 48 -5.16 -10.90 11.94
C MET A 48 -3.68 -10.72 12.24
N VAL A 49 -2.91 -10.20 11.28
CA VAL A 49 -1.46 -10.05 11.40
C VAL A 49 -1.00 -8.60 11.45
N TRP A 50 -1.82 -7.66 10.97
CA TRP A 50 -1.50 -6.24 11.07
C TRP A 50 -2.76 -5.40 11.24
N GLN A 51 -2.68 -4.40 12.12
CA GLN A 51 -3.79 -3.49 12.39
C GLN A 51 -3.50 -2.09 11.84
N GLY A 52 -4.42 -1.58 11.03
CA GLY A 52 -4.38 -0.21 10.54
C GLY A 52 -4.65 0.85 11.61
N GLY A 53 -4.17 2.06 11.32
CA GLY A 53 -4.21 3.22 12.19
C GLY A 53 -3.35 4.36 11.65
N PRO A 54 -3.36 5.54 12.27
CA PRO A 54 -2.65 6.73 11.79
C PRO A 54 -1.17 6.49 11.46
N ASP A 55 -0.48 5.68 12.27
CA ASP A 55 0.95 5.40 12.12
C ASP A 55 1.25 4.08 11.39
N THR A 56 0.26 3.21 11.22
CA THR A 56 0.41 1.87 10.61
C THR A 56 -0.25 1.77 9.24
N GLY A 57 -0.87 2.85 8.77
CA GLY A 57 -1.59 2.96 7.51
C GLY A 57 -3.09 2.75 7.69
N VAL A 58 -3.88 3.36 6.81
CA VAL A 58 -5.34 3.41 6.94
C VAL A 58 -6.04 3.02 5.63
N SER A 59 -7.24 2.46 5.76
CA SER A 59 -8.10 2.11 4.64
C SER A 59 -7.40 1.26 3.59
N TYR A 60 -6.86 0.12 4.02
CA TYR A 60 -6.19 -0.81 3.12
C TYR A 60 -7.13 -1.34 2.04
N ASP A 61 -6.62 -1.43 0.81
CA ASP A 61 -7.40 -1.93 -0.33
C ASP A 61 -6.65 -3.00 -1.10
N ASN A 62 -5.71 -2.63 -1.96
CA ASN A 62 -5.00 -3.57 -2.81
C ASN A 62 -3.66 -3.98 -2.21
N ILE A 63 -3.27 -5.23 -2.45
CA ILE A 63 -2.01 -5.77 -1.94
C ILE A 63 -1.29 -6.62 -2.98
N THR A 64 0.00 -6.79 -2.78
CA THR A 64 0.79 -7.87 -3.38
C THR A 64 1.78 -8.42 -2.37
N VAL A 65 2.26 -9.63 -2.58
CA VAL A 65 3.35 -10.21 -1.76
C VAL A 65 4.59 -10.23 -2.64
N ASN A 66 5.65 -9.55 -2.20
CA ASN A 66 6.90 -9.50 -2.94
C ASN A 66 7.68 -10.83 -2.81
N HIS A 67 8.74 -10.99 -3.58
CA HIS A 67 9.54 -12.21 -3.60
C HIS A 67 10.26 -12.50 -2.27
N HIS A 68 10.47 -11.48 -1.42
CA HIS A 68 10.98 -11.62 -0.05
C HIS A 68 9.90 -12.10 0.95
N GLY A 69 8.65 -12.20 0.51
CA GLY A 69 7.52 -12.60 1.36
C GLY A 69 6.97 -11.46 2.20
N GLU A 70 7.26 -10.21 1.87
CA GLU A 70 6.69 -9.02 2.50
C GLU A 70 5.40 -8.62 1.79
N VAL A 71 4.43 -8.07 2.54
CA VAL A 71 3.16 -7.63 1.98
C VAL A 71 3.23 -6.15 1.65
N ILE A 72 3.05 -5.81 0.39
CA ILE A 72 2.92 -4.44 -0.06
C ILE A 72 1.45 -4.08 -0.09
N ILE A 73 1.08 -2.98 0.55
CA ILE A 73 -0.31 -2.60 0.82
C ILE A 73 -0.54 -1.17 0.34
N GLN A 74 -1.62 -0.96 -0.41
CA GLN A 74 -2.07 0.35 -0.87
C GLN A 74 -3.16 0.87 0.08
N GLU A 75 -3.04 2.12 0.51
CA GLU A 75 -4.13 2.86 1.16
C GLU A 75 -5.11 3.39 0.10
N ASP A 76 -6.40 3.32 0.42
CA ASP A 76 -7.54 3.91 -0.30
C ASP A 76 -8.07 5.09 0.52
N ARG A 77 -8.70 6.05 -0.16
CA ARG A 77 -9.32 7.22 0.46
C ARG A 77 -10.81 7.05 0.64
N THR A 78 -11.15 6.02 1.39
CA THR A 78 -12.50 5.79 1.86
C THR A 78 -12.54 5.70 3.39
N ALA A 79 -13.71 5.41 3.95
CA ALA A 79 -13.92 5.16 5.38
C ALA A 79 -13.24 6.22 6.29
N ALA A 80 -12.53 5.78 7.33
CA ALA A 80 -11.78 6.70 8.20
C ALA A 80 -10.54 7.30 7.54
N GLY A 81 -10.02 6.67 6.48
CA GLY A 81 -8.84 7.11 5.74
C GLY A 81 -8.94 8.57 5.27
N ILE A 82 -10.09 8.99 4.76
CA ILE A 82 -10.33 10.39 4.34
C ILE A 82 -10.01 11.38 5.47
N THR A 83 -10.54 11.12 6.67
CA THR A 83 -10.41 12.03 7.81
C THR A 83 -9.02 11.97 8.41
N ILE A 84 -8.45 10.77 8.56
CA ILE A 84 -7.12 10.58 9.14
C ILE A 84 -6.04 11.21 8.24
N MET A 85 -6.10 10.98 6.93
CA MET A 85 -5.14 11.57 5.99
C MET A 85 -5.23 13.09 5.97
N ALA A 86 -6.45 13.66 6.01
CA ALA A 86 -6.64 15.11 6.08
C ALA A 86 -6.05 15.72 7.37
N GLN A 87 -6.24 15.07 8.53
CA GLN A 87 -5.65 15.48 9.80
C GLN A 87 -4.11 15.42 9.78
N GLN A 88 -3.55 14.43 9.08
CA GLN A 88 -2.11 14.24 8.93
C GLN A 88 -1.50 15.10 7.79
N GLN A 89 -2.32 15.84 7.04
CA GLN A 89 -1.90 16.67 5.91
C GLN A 89 -1.07 15.90 4.87
N ARG A 90 -1.46 14.66 4.58
CA ARG A 90 -0.78 13.77 3.62
C ARG A 90 -1.76 13.12 2.66
N TYR A 91 -1.23 12.40 1.68
CA TYR A 91 -2.04 11.62 0.74
C TYR A 91 -2.00 10.12 1.01
N ALA A 92 -2.71 9.36 0.18
CA ALA A 92 -2.68 7.90 0.21
C ALA A 92 -1.27 7.38 -0.08
N ARG A 93 -0.86 6.38 0.69
CA ARG A 93 0.48 5.80 0.63
C ARG A 93 0.44 4.33 0.21
N VAL A 94 1.60 3.85 -0.17
CA VAL A 94 1.90 2.42 -0.25
C VAL A 94 2.88 2.10 0.86
N LEU A 95 2.61 1.04 1.63
CA LEU A 95 3.48 0.55 2.69
C LEU A 95 3.93 -0.89 2.43
N GLN A 96 5.05 -1.26 3.02
CA GLN A 96 5.60 -2.61 3.08
C GLN A 96 5.48 -3.11 4.50
N TYR A 97 4.76 -4.20 4.71
CA TYR A 97 4.69 -4.92 5.97
C TYR A 97 5.57 -6.17 5.92
N ASN A 98 6.53 -6.25 6.84
CA ASN A 98 7.39 -7.40 7.02
C ASN A 98 6.81 -8.32 8.10
N ILE A 99 6.36 -9.50 7.69
CA ILE A 99 5.72 -10.50 8.57
C ILE A 99 6.69 -11.09 9.59
N ALA A 100 7.99 -11.17 9.27
CA ALA A 100 8.98 -11.78 10.15
C ALA A 100 9.34 -10.86 11.33
N THR A 101 9.36 -9.55 11.10
CA THR A 101 9.69 -8.54 12.11
C THR A 101 8.47 -7.85 12.71
N ASP A 102 7.28 -8.12 12.18
CA ASP A 102 6.02 -7.47 12.56
C ASP A 102 6.12 -5.94 12.51
N SER A 103 6.60 -5.42 11.38
CA SER A 103 6.84 -3.99 11.20
C SER A 103 6.46 -3.50 9.81
N ALA A 104 5.97 -2.27 9.72
CA ALA A 104 5.66 -1.62 8.44
C ALA A 104 6.53 -0.40 8.16
N THR A 105 6.81 -0.14 6.87
CA THR A 105 7.48 1.06 6.38
C THR A 105 6.72 1.64 5.19
N PHE A 106 6.55 2.96 5.14
CA PHE A 106 5.93 3.63 3.99
C PHE A 106 6.94 3.76 2.83
N LEU A 107 6.56 3.31 1.64
CA LEU A 107 7.40 3.30 0.45
C LEU A 107 7.11 4.48 -0.48
N PHE A 108 5.82 4.75 -0.71
CA PHE A 108 5.35 5.76 -1.66
C PHE A 108 4.23 6.59 -1.07
N GLU A 109 4.10 7.83 -1.50
CA GLU A 109 2.94 8.68 -1.26
C GLU A 109 2.48 9.28 -2.59
N ALA A 110 1.17 9.34 -2.82
CA ALA A 110 0.59 9.95 -4.02
C ALA A 110 0.89 11.46 -4.05
N ASN A 111 1.97 11.85 -4.71
CA ASN A 111 2.40 13.24 -4.81
C ASN A 111 1.52 14.03 -5.79
N GLN A 112 0.76 14.98 -5.26
CA GLN A 112 -0.12 15.87 -6.03
C GLN A 112 0.43 17.28 -6.22
N ALA A 113 1.65 17.56 -5.76
CA ALA A 113 2.28 18.87 -5.90
C ALA A 113 2.51 19.28 -7.37
N ALA A 114 2.45 18.33 -8.31
CA ALA A 114 2.52 18.59 -9.75
C ALA A 114 1.21 19.17 -10.33
N ILE A 115 0.11 19.19 -9.57
CA ILE A 115 -1.17 19.71 -10.03
C ILE A 115 -1.23 21.22 -9.76
N THR A 116 -1.42 22.00 -10.82
CA THR A 116 -1.79 23.41 -10.68
C THR A 116 -3.24 23.49 -10.16
N PRO A 117 -3.50 24.16 -9.02
CA PRO A 117 -4.82 24.16 -8.36
C PRO A 117 -6.01 24.55 -9.25
N GLU A 118 -5.77 25.34 -10.30
CA GLU A 118 -6.78 25.77 -11.27
C GLU A 118 -7.39 24.63 -12.10
N PHE A 119 -6.75 23.46 -12.14
CA PHE A 119 -7.17 22.31 -12.96
C PHE A 119 -7.81 21.16 -12.15
N ALA A 120 -7.95 21.30 -10.83
CA ALA A 120 -8.56 20.27 -9.98
C ALA A 120 -9.65 20.88 -9.08
N SER A 121 -10.88 20.40 -9.22
CA SER A 121 -12.01 20.79 -8.37
C SER A 121 -11.97 20.16 -6.97
N ASP A 122 -11.10 19.17 -6.76
CA ASP A 122 -10.98 18.38 -5.53
C ASP A 122 -9.49 18.05 -5.25
N TYR A 123 -8.73 19.12 -5.03
CA TYR A 123 -7.30 19.05 -4.73
C TYR A 123 -7.10 18.20 -3.49
N GLY A 124 -6.48 17.05 -3.63
CA GLY A 124 -6.68 16.09 -2.59
C GLY A 124 -6.66 14.69 -3.12
N ASN A 125 -7.56 14.34 -4.03
CA ASN A 125 -8.21 13.02 -4.02
C ASN A 125 -7.53 11.84 -4.73
N TRP A 126 -6.20 11.86 -4.96
CA TRP A 126 -5.53 10.72 -5.62
C TRP A 126 -5.14 9.58 -4.69
N GLU A 127 -5.15 8.38 -5.23
CA GLU A 127 -4.69 7.16 -4.58
C GLU A 127 -4.11 6.20 -5.62
N THR A 128 -3.79 4.98 -5.19
CA THR A 128 -3.25 3.95 -6.09
C THR A 128 -4.06 2.67 -5.96
N SER A 129 -4.15 1.90 -7.04
CA SER A 129 -4.84 0.62 -7.12
C SER A 129 -4.05 -0.38 -7.95
N GLY A 130 -4.31 -1.67 -7.77
CA GLY A 130 -3.76 -2.77 -8.55
C GLY A 130 -2.23 -2.77 -8.59
N ILE A 131 -1.60 -3.38 -7.58
CA ILE A 131 -0.15 -3.47 -7.46
C ILE A 131 0.37 -4.88 -7.75
N ILE A 132 1.48 -4.96 -8.49
CA ILE A 132 2.26 -6.19 -8.66
C ILE A 132 3.75 -5.88 -8.54
N GLU A 133 4.53 -6.83 -8.02
CA GLU A 133 5.98 -6.81 -8.19
C GLU A 133 6.32 -7.19 -9.63
N VAL A 134 7.22 -6.44 -10.28
CA VAL A 134 7.65 -6.71 -11.67
C VAL A 134 9.02 -7.33 -11.71
N GLU A 135 9.99 -6.66 -11.08
CA GLU A 135 11.38 -7.13 -11.05
C GLU A 135 11.88 -7.13 -9.60
N PRO A 136 12.17 -8.33 -9.05
CA PRO A 136 12.77 -8.43 -7.72
C PRO A 136 14.20 -7.90 -7.76
N GLU A 137 14.57 -7.11 -6.75
CA GLU A 137 15.95 -6.59 -6.53
C GLU A 137 16.59 -5.81 -7.70
N ALA A 138 15.80 -5.34 -8.68
CA ALA A 138 16.32 -4.72 -9.90
C ALA A 138 17.11 -3.42 -9.69
N PHE A 139 16.86 -2.70 -8.59
CA PHE A 139 17.45 -1.39 -8.34
C PHE A 139 18.15 -1.35 -6.98
N ASP A 140 19.45 -1.61 -6.96
CA ASP A 140 20.27 -1.65 -5.74
C ASP A 140 19.70 -2.59 -4.65
N GLY A 141 19.23 -3.78 -5.06
CA GLY A 141 18.64 -4.74 -4.13
C GLY A 141 17.18 -4.43 -3.74
N ARG A 142 16.53 -3.46 -4.41
CA ARG A 142 15.12 -3.12 -4.18
C ARG A 142 14.24 -3.65 -5.30
N SER A 143 13.09 -4.19 -4.93
CA SER A 143 12.04 -4.58 -5.87
C SER A 143 11.38 -3.37 -6.52
N SER A 144 10.89 -3.58 -7.74
CA SER A 144 10.07 -2.61 -8.47
C SER A 144 8.61 -3.07 -8.56
N TYR A 145 7.69 -2.10 -8.58
CA TYR A 145 6.26 -2.34 -8.53
C TYR A 145 5.54 -1.61 -9.67
N LEU A 146 4.67 -2.33 -10.37
CA LEU A 146 3.71 -1.73 -11.30
C LEU A 146 2.42 -1.46 -10.53
N LEU A 147 1.93 -0.23 -10.60
CA LEU A 147 0.66 0.16 -9.99
C LEU A 147 -0.13 1.13 -10.86
N SER A 148 -1.43 1.20 -10.65
CA SER A 148 -2.30 2.22 -11.25
C SER A 148 -2.49 3.39 -10.28
N VAL A 149 -2.38 4.62 -10.77
CA VAL A 149 -2.78 5.83 -10.04
C VAL A 149 -4.23 6.15 -10.38
N GLN A 150 -5.08 6.27 -9.37
CA GLN A 150 -6.46 6.74 -9.51
C GLN A 150 -6.47 8.25 -9.24
N ALA A 151 -6.27 9.02 -10.30
CA ALA A 151 -6.28 10.47 -10.29
C ALA A 151 -7.71 11.01 -10.45
N HIS A 152 -8.55 10.80 -9.43
CA HIS A 152 -10.00 11.11 -9.42
C HIS A 152 -10.37 12.52 -9.91
N THR A 153 -9.43 13.46 -9.88
CA THR A 153 -9.63 14.87 -10.22
C THR A 153 -9.16 15.31 -11.59
N ILE A 154 -8.58 14.41 -12.41
CA ILE A 154 -8.25 14.71 -13.80
C ILE A 154 -9.40 14.24 -14.69
N PRO A 155 -10.22 15.15 -15.25
CA PRO A 155 -11.32 14.76 -16.12
C PRO A 155 -10.79 14.26 -17.47
N ASP A 156 -10.83 12.95 -17.70
CA ASP A 156 -10.64 12.35 -19.03
C ASP A 156 -11.58 11.15 -19.20
N VAL A 157 -12.48 11.22 -20.18
CA VAL A 157 -13.47 10.18 -20.47
C VAL A 157 -12.85 8.86 -20.96
N ARG A 158 -11.57 8.86 -21.32
CA ARG A 158 -10.85 7.68 -21.81
C ARG A 158 -10.21 6.87 -20.68
N TYR A 159 -9.99 7.49 -19.52
CA TYR A 159 -9.32 6.85 -18.39
C TYR A 159 -10.26 6.81 -17.19
N LEU A 160 -10.57 5.61 -16.71
CA LEU A 160 -11.33 5.46 -15.47
C LEU A 160 -10.54 6.14 -14.35
N GLN A 161 -11.15 7.14 -13.71
CA GLN A 161 -10.55 7.95 -12.63
C GLN A 161 -9.18 8.55 -12.99
N GLY A 162 -8.96 8.97 -14.25
CA GLY A 162 -7.69 9.58 -14.66
C GLY A 162 -6.48 8.62 -14.63
N GLY A 163 -6.77 7.31 -14.61
CA GLY A 163 -5.84 6.19 -14.48
C GLY A 163 -4.51 6.31 -15.23
N GLN A 164 -3.38 6.21 -14.52
CA GLN A 164 -2.05 6.06 -15.12
C GLN A 164 -1.31 4.86 -14.52
N ILE A 165 -0.66 4.06 -15.36
CA ILE A 165 0.18 2.96 -14.89
C ILE A 165 1.60 3.48 -14.68
N LEU A 166 2.15 3.27 -13.48
CA LEU A 166 3.50 3.65 -13.10
C LEU A 166 4.33 2.42 -12.76
N LEU A 167 5.57 2.37 -13.26
CA LEU A 167 6.62 1.55 -12.68
C LEU A 167 7.32 2.37 -11.59
N THR A 168 7.30 1.84 -10.37
CA THR A 168 7.78 2.53 -9.17
C THR A 168 8.90 1.74 -8.51
N VAL A 169 9.87 2.45 -7.95
CA VAL A 169 11.00 1.87 -7.22
C VAL A 169 11.12 2.66 -5.91
N PRO A 170 11.08 2.01 -4.72
CA PRO A 170 11.21 2.72 -3.46
C PRO A 170 12.54 3.45 -3.41
N VAL A 171 12.53 4.78 -3.21
CA VAL A 171 13.76 5.56 -3.05
C VAL A 171 14.13 5.62 -1.56
N VAL A 172 15.37 5.27 -1.22
CA VAL A 172 15.92 5.65 0.09
C VAL A 172 16.24 7.14 0.00
N PRO A 173 15.81 7.99 0.94
CA PRO A 173 16.22 9.38 0.96
C PRO A 173 17.75 9.48 0.87
N GLU A 174 18.25 10.36 0.03
CA GLU A 174 19.65 10.50 -0.40
C GLU A 174 20.68 10.69 0.76
N ALA A 175 20.19 10.84 2.00
CA ALA A 175 20.97 10.94 3.23
C ALA A 175 21.76 9.65 3.61
N TYR A 176 21.64 8.55 2.87
CA TYR A 176 22.30 7.27 3.20
C TYR A 176 23.18 6.66 2.08
N ILE A 177 23.57 7.45 1.08
CA ILE A 177 24.68 7.06 0.20
C ILE A 177 25.96 7.63 0.85
N PRO A 178 26.87 6.81 1.41
CA PRO A 178 28.18 7.32 1.80
C PRO A 178 28.80 7.92 0.54
N ALA A 179 29.11 9.21 0.58
CA ALA A 179 29.76 9.90 -0.53
C ALA A 179 30.92 9.02 -1.01
N ILE A 180 30.88 8.61 -2.28
CA ILE A 180 32.05 8.06 -2.94
C ILE A 180 33.08 9.18 -2.85
N GLN A 181 34.08 9.03 -1.98
CA GLN A 181 35.27 9.84 -2.03
C GLN A 181 35.89 9.57 -3.40
N THR A 182 35.65 10.48 -4.33
CA THR A 182 36.50 10.59 -5.51
C THR A 182 37.87 10.97 -4.98
N ALA A 183 38.76 9.97 -4.89
CA ALA A 183 40.17 10.20 -4.76
C ALA A 183 40.60 11.01 -6.00
N ALA A 184 40.72 12.33 -5.83
CA ALA A 184 41.53 13.13 -6.71
C ALA A 184 42.97 12.62 -6.53
N ASN A 185 43.41 11.78 -7.46
CA ASN A 185 44.82 11.50 -7.62
C ASN A 185 45.44 12.70 -8.32
N GLU A 186 46.17 13.49 -7.55
CA GLU A 186 47.32 14.28 -8.02
C GLU A 186 48.43 13.35 -8.56
#